data_AF-A0A9E5WDG1-F1
#
_entry.id   AF-A0A9E5WDG1-F1
#
_cell.length_a   1.000
_cell.length_b   1.000
_cell.length_c   1.000
_cell.angle_alpha   90.00
_cell.angle_beta   90.00
_cell.angle_gamma   90.00
#
_symmetry.space_group_name_H-M   'P 1'
#
loop_
_entity.id
_entity.type
_entity.pdbx_description
1 polymer ?
#
loop_
_entity_poly.entity_id
_entity_poly.type
_entity_poly.pdbx_seq_one_letter_code
_entity_poly.pdbx_strand_id
1 'polypeptide(L)'
;MLKNFSLAKKITGGFVIILILLIALAFVGRFGLTRVVEKMDSANHFQLLVDHILKARQNEKKFILTNDPDAVSVVKDEIRSLKNQTKRILDDAKSKDIKKQAVEIIKKSDTYGKAFNDYVAFAGKKDTLMSDMNHKASLALEITAKIRDEQKAKYNQLRDESETKISKMRLRVSLAGKIHDAFLNAKGYRMVLAESNERNISIYEQWKGNHNNLKMASDQIKPLLVEENSKKSLQELLLRQKECMDKANLFFDDKTDDNNIAVIKAVREFRRTIISFQQEMQEQLEFYVEDVQTFSGQMMELSSGADQIAKILLNTRILEKDFINTEDDKLFKKIIQNI
;
A
#
# COMPACT_ATOMS: atom_id res chain seq x y z
N MET A 1 58.26 -85.74 55.89
CA MET A 1 59.66 -85.51 56.32
C MET A 1 59.85 -84.16 57.05
N LEU A 2 59.02 -83.81 58.05
CA LEU A 2 59.15 -82.56 58.82
C LEU A 2 59.21 -82.80 60.34
N LYS A 3 59.82 -83.91 60.78
CA LYS A 3 59.84 -84.28 62.21
C LYS A 3 61.00 -83.66 63.02
N ASN A 4 62.00 -83.04 62.38
CA ASN A 4 63.22 -82.54 63.05
C ASN A 4 63.45 -81.02 62.96
N PHE A 5 62.41 -80.22 62.75
CA PHE A 5 62.56 -78.75 62.77
C PHE A 5 62.35 -78.18 64.18
N SER A 6 63.35 -77.43 64.66
CA SER A 6 63.31 -76.77 65.98
C SER A 6 62.14 -75.79 66.08
N LEU A 7 61.61 -75.62 67.30
CA LEU A 7 60.45 -74.78 67.60
C LEU A 7 60.58 -73.36 67.00
N ALA A 8 61.80 -72.80 67.02
CA ALA A 8 62.11 -71.50 66.42
C ALA A 8 61.78 -71.45 64.92
N LYS A 9 62.17 -72.47 64.13
CA LYS A 9 61.90 -72.50 62.69
C LYS A 9 60.41 -72.68 62.36
N LYS A 10 59.62 -73.27 63.26
CA LYS A 10 58.15 -73.36 63.12
C LYS A 10 57.48 -72.00 63.34
N ILE A 11 57.96 -71.23 64.31
CA ILE A 11 57.48 -69.85 64.56
C ILE A 11 57.90 -68.91 63.43
N THR A 12 59.15 -68.99 62.96
CA THR A 12 59.62 -68.19 61.81
C THR A 12 58.90 -68.56 60.52
N GLY A 13 58.62 -69.84 60.27
CA GLY A 13 57.85 -70.28 59.11
C GLY A 13 56.41 -69.75 59.09
N GLY A 14 55.74 -69.75 60.25
CA GLY A 14 54.44 -69.11 60.40
C GLY A 14 54.48 -67.60 60.14
N PHE A 15 55.51 -66.91 60.65
CA PHE A 15 55.70 -65.47 60.45
C PHE A 15 55.99 -65.10 58.98
N VAL A 16 56.80 -65.89 58.27
CA VAL A 16 57.10 -65.67 56.84
C VAL A 16 55.85 -65.86 55.98
N ILE A 17 54.99 -66.84 56.30
CA ILE A 17 53.72 -67.05 55.59
C ILE A 17 52.79 -65.83 55.79
N ILE A 18 52.70 -65.31 57.02
CA ILE A 18 51.92 -64.10 57.30
C ILE A 18 52.48 -62.90 56.53
N LEU A 19 53.81 -62.76 56.45
CA LEU A 19 54.46 -61.67 55.72
C LEU A 19 54.17 -61.73 54.21
N ILE A 20 54.21 -62.92 53.60
CA ILE A 20 53.90 -63.13 52.17
C ILE A 20 52.43 -62.81 51.90
N LEU A 21 51.52 -63.23 52.77
CA LEU A 21 50.09 -62.89 52.67
C LEU A 21 49.86 -61.37 52.75
N LEU A 22 50.59 -60.66 53.61
CA LEU A 22 50.55 -59.20 53.72
C LEU A 22 51.02 -58.50 52.45
N ILE A 23 52.10 -58.98 51.82
CA ILE A 23 52.60 -58.43 50.55
C ILE A 23 51.58 -58.66 49.42
N ALA A 24 50.97 -59.84 49.36
CA ALA A 24 49.91 -60.13 48.38
C ALA A 24 48.68 -59.21 48.61
N LEU A 25 48.30 -58.97 49.86
CA LEU A 25 47.18 -58.08 50.20
C LEU A 25 47.49 -56.62 49.85
N ALA A 26 48.70 -56.15 50.12
CA ALA A 26 49.16 -54.82 49.73
C ALA A 26 49.22 -54.66 48.20
N PHE A 27 49.61 -55.71 47.48
CA PHE A 27 49.60 -55.73 46.01
C PHE A 27 48.16 -55.68 45.47
N VAL A 28 47.26 -56.53 45.97
CA VAL A 28 45.84 -56.50 45.58
C VAL A 28 45.19 -55.16 45.94
N GLY A 29 45.51 -54.58 47.10
CA GLY A 29 45.05 -53.24 47.50
C GLY A 29 45.57 -52.14 46.58
N ARG A 30 46.85 -52.20 46.19
CA ARG A 30 47.46 -51.26 45.24
C ARG A 30 46.85 -51.37 43.84
N PHE A 31 46.58 -52.59 43.37
CA PHE A 31 45.91 -52.83 42.08
C PHE A 31 44.41 -52.49 42.10
N GLY A 32 43.76 -52.64 43.25
CA GLY A 32 42.36 -52.25 43.45
C GLY A 32 42.19 -50.73 43.43
N LEU A 33 43.05 -50.00 44.15
CA LEU A 33 43.00 -48.53 44.23
C LEU A 33 43.39 -47.86 42.91
N THR A 34 44.38 -48.36 42.16
CA THR A 34 44.71 -47.79 40.84
C THR A 34 43.56 -47.92 39.84
N ARG A 35 42.78 -49.00 39.87
CA ARG A 35 41.59 -49.14 39.01
C ARG A 35 40.45 -48.19 39.38
N VAL A 36 40.31 -47.80 40.65
CA VAL A 36 39.30 -46.83 41.09
C VAL A 36 39.71 -45.41 40.71
N VAL A 37 40.99 -45.06 40.91
CA VAL A 37 41.53 -43.75 40.52
C VAL A 37 41.44 -43.54 39.01
N GLU A 38 41.82 -44.53 38.19
CA GLU A 38 41.68 -44.44 36.71
C GLU A 38 40.23 -44.26 36.24
N LYS A 39 39.24 -44.79 36.98
CA LYS A 39 37.81 -44.56 36.69
C LYS A 39 37.33 -43.17 37.10
N MET A 40 37.90 -42.62 38.17
CA MET A 40 37.51 -41.32 38.72
C MET A 40 38.03 -40.16 37.85
N ASP A 41 39.27 -40.26 37.35
CA ASP A 41 39.84 -39.26 36.42
C ASP A 41 39.07 -39.23 35.10
N SER A 42 38.70 -40.40 34.58
CA SER A 42 37.87 -40.52 33.38
C SER A 42 36.50 -39.85 33.57
N ALA A 43 35.84 -40.06 34.71
CA ALA A 43 34.55 -39.45 35.03
C ALA A 43 34.62 -37.91 35.08
N ASN A 44 35.68 -37.35 35.67
CA ASN A 44 35.89 -35.90 35.71
C ASN A 44 36.06 -35.30 34.30
N HIS A 45 36.76 -35.99 33.40
CA HIS A 45 36.89 -35.53 32.02
C HIS A 45 35.56 -35.55 31.27
N PHE A 46 34.70 -36.55 31.48
CA PHE A 46 33.36 -36.58 30.89
C PHE A 46 32.45 -35.49 31.44
N GLN A 47 32.55 -35.15 32.72
CA GLN A 47 31.79 -34.05 33.31
C GLN A 47 32.08 -32.72 32.60
N LEU A 48 33.36 -32.42 32.33
CA LEU A 48 33.75 -31.22 31.59
C LEU A 48 33.17 -31.19 30.17
N LEU A 49 33.08 -32.34 29.49
CA LEU A 49 32.42 -32.41 28.17
C LEU A 49 30.93 -32.05 28.27
N VAL A 50 30.24 -32.55 29.30
CA VAL A 50 28.82 -32.24 29.54
C VAL A 50 28.63 -30.74 29.79
N ASP A 51 29.50 -30.13 30.60
CA ASP A 51 29.44 -28.69 30.90
C ASP A 51 29.61 -27.84 29.63
N HIS A 52 30.57 -28.19 28.76
CA HIS A 52 30.74 -27.52 27.46
C HIS A 52 29.49 -27.64 26.57
N ILE A 53 28.85 -28.83 26.53
CA ILE A 53 27.61 -29.04 25.76
C ILE A 53 26.47 -28.18 26.33
N LEU A 54 26.30 -28.16 27.66
CA LEU A 54 25.23 -27.38 28.29
C LEU A 54 25.40 -25.88 28.05
N LYS A 55 26.62 -25.35 28.19
CA LYS A 55 26.91 -23.94 27.91
C LYS A 55 26.72 -23.59 26.44
N ALA A 56 27.14 -24.46 25.52
CA ALA A 56 26.87 -24.28 24.10
C ALA A 56 25.36 -24.22 23.84
N ARG A 57 24.57 -25.14 24.38
CA ARG A 57 23.10 -25.15 24.20
C ARG A 57 22.40 -23.95 24.85
N GLN A 58 22.89 -23.47 25.99
CA GLN A 58 22.35 -22.28 26.64
C GLN A 58 22.58 -21.02 25.79
N ASN A 59 23.78 -20.86 25.25
CA ASN A 59 24.12 -19.73 24.39
C ASN A 59 23.50 -19.84 22.99
N GLU A 60 23.32 -21.06 22.46
CA GLU A 60 22.52 -21.31 21.26
C GLU A 60 21.09 -20.78 21.48
N LYS A 61 20.44 -21.18 22.58
CA LYS A 61 19.10 -20.68 22.92
C LYS A 61 19.08 -19.18 23.12
N LYS A 62 20.11 -18.60 23.76
CA LYS A 62 20.24 -17.15 23.89
C LYS A 62 20.28 -16.49 22.51
N PHE A 63 21.12 -16.98 21.60
CA PHE A 63 21.17 -16.47 20.23
C PHE A 63 19.81 -16.59 19.52
N ILE A 64 19.14 -17.74 19.60
CA ILE A 64 17.81 -17.93 18.99
C ILE A 64 16.78 -16.92 19.52
N LEU A 65 16.83 -16.60 20.82
CA LEU A 65 15.85 -15.72 21.47
C LEU A 65 16.17 -14.24 21.27
N THR A 66 17.45 -13.86 21.16
CA THR A 66 17.87 -12.45 21.21
C THR A 66 18.67 -11.99 20.01
N ASN A 67 19.02 -12.87 19.06
CA ASN A 67 19.96 -12.62 17.96
C ASN A 67 21.30 -12.01 18.43
N ASP A 68 21.73 -12.31 19.66
CA ASP A 68 22.94 -11.72 20.25
C ASP A 68 24.22 -12.33 19.63
N PRO A 69 25.03 -11.56 18.87
CA PRO A 69 26.22 -12.07 18.21
C PRO A 69 27.29 -12.58 19.20
N ASP A 70 27.30 -12.09 20.45
CA ASP A 70 28.25 -12.56 21.46
C ASP A 70 27.95 -14.03 21.82
N ALA A 71 26.68 -14.42 21.85
CA ALA A 71 26.29 -15.79 22.10
C ALA A 71 26.81 -16.76 21.02
N VAL A 72 26.92 -16.32 19.76
CA VAL A 72 27.52 -17.10 18.66
C VAL A 72 28.99 -17.40 18.93
N SER A 73 29.74 -16.39 19.41
CA SER A 73 31.15 -16.56 19.75
C SER A 73 31.33 -17.58 20.88
N VAL A 74 30.50 -17.50 21.91
CA VAL A 74 30.53 -18.44 23.05
C VAL A 74 30.22 -19.86 22.60
N VAL A 75 29.21 -20.08 21.75
CA VAL A 75 28.91 -21.43 21.22
C VAL A 75 30.10 -21.99 20.45
N LYS A 76 30.72 -21.20 19.58
CA LYS A 76 31.91 -21.63 18.80
C LYS A 76 33.08 -21.99 19.71
N ASP A 77 33.30 -21.23 20.77
CA ASP A 77 34.39 -21.45 21.72
C ASP A 77 34.13 -22.67 22.61
N GLU A 78 32.89 -22.90 23.04
CA GLU A 78 32.50 -24.09 23.82
C GLU A 78 32.60 -25.36 22.96
N ILE A 79 32.21 -25.34 21.68
CA ILE A 79 32.41 -26.48 20.75
C ILE A 79 33.90 -26.73 20.52
N ARG A 80 34.72 -25.68 20.37
CA ARG A 80 36.17 -25.82 20.23
C ARG A 80 36.78 -26.45 21.48
N SER A 81 36.36 -26.00 22.66
CA SER A 81 36.81 -26.51 23.95
C SER A 81 36.40 -27.97 24.16
N LEU A 82 35.16 -28.33 23.84
CA LEU A 82 34.64 -29.69 23.82
C LEU A 82 35.52 -30.61 22.95
N LYS A 83 35.81 -30.20 21.71
CA LYS A 83 36.68 -30.98 20.81
C LYS A 83 38.09 -31.13 21.35
N ASN A 84 38.69 -30.06 21.88
CA ASN A 84 40.05 -30.10 22.43
C ASN A 84 40.12 -31.02 23.66
N GLN A 85 39.15 -30.94 24.56
CA GLN A 85 39.06 -31.82 25.72
C GLN A 85 38.83 -33.29 25.30
N THR A 86 38.02 -33.52 24.27
CA THR A 86 37.78 -34.87 23.72
C THR A 86 39.02 -35.47 23.06
N LYS A 87 39.84 -34.65 22.40
CA LYS A 87 41.14 -35.07 21.84
C LYS A 87 42.11 -35.51 22.93
N ARG A 88 42.19 -34.77 24.05
CA ARG A 88 43.00 -35.18 25.20
C ARG A 88 42.57 -36.55 25.74
N ILE A 89 41.25 -36.76 25.91
CA ILE A 89 40.70 -38.07 26.31
C ILE A 89 41.08 -39.17 25.30
N LEU A 90 41.05 -38.87 24.00
CA LEU A 90 41.43 -39.81 22.95
C LEU A 90 42.91 -40.21 23.03
N ASP A 91 43.80 -39.25 23.29
CA ASP A 91 45.24 -39.44 23.42
C ASP A 91 45.59 -40.25 24.68
N ASP A 92 44.91 -39.98 25.79
CA ASP A 92 45.14 -40.64 27.09
C ASP A 92 44.42 -42.00 27.23
N ALA A 93 43.43 -42.29 26.37
CA ALA A 93 42.62 -43.50 26.48
C ALA A 93 43.41 -44.78 26.20
N LYS A 94 43.42 -45.70 27.16
CA LYS A 94 43.97 -47.07 26.98
C LYS A 94 42.97 -48.05 26.35
N SER A 95 41.66 -47.81 26.53
CA SER A 95 40.59 -48.68 26.02
C SER A 95 40.17 -48.31 24.59
N LYS A 96 40.00 -49.32 23.73
CA LYS A 96 39.52 -49.17 22.35
C LYS A 96 38.11 -48.57 22.29
N ASP A 97 37.25 -48.88 23.25
CA ASP A 97 35.87 -48.39 23.31
C ASP A 97 35.83 -46.89 23.60
N ILE A 98 36.65 -46.42 24.54
CA ILE A 98 36.76 -45.00 24.89
C ILE A 98 37.28 -44.21 23.68
N LYS A 99 38.30 -44.73 22.96
CA LYS A 99 38.78 -44.12 21.72
C LYS A 99 37.68 -43.98 20.68
N LYS A 100 36.89 -45.03 20.48
CA LYS A 100 35.76 -45.02 19.53
C LYS A 100 34.72 -43.96 19.90
N GLN A 101 34.36 -43.88 21.19
CA GLN A 101 33.41 -42.88 21.69
C GLN A 101 33.93 -41.45 21.53
N ALA A 102 35.21 -41.20 21.85
CA ALA A 102 35.82 -39.88 21.70
C ALA A 102 35.84 -39.42 20.22
N VAL A 103 36.18 -40.33 19.29
CA VAL A 103 36.10 -40.03 17.83
C VAL A 103 34.66 -39.70 17.41
N GLU A 104 33.66 -40.43 17.92
CA GLU A 104 32.25 -40.16 17.64
C GLU A 104 31.80 -38.79 18.19
N ILE A 105 32.23 -38.43 19.40
CA ILE A 105 31.95 -37.12 20.01
C ILE A 105 32.54 -35.99 19.17
N ILE A 106 33.80 -36.11 18.70
CA ILE A 106 34.42 -35.11 17.82
C ILE A 106 33.59 -34.94 16.54
N LYS A 107 33.23 -36.06 15.88
CA LYS A 107 32.42 -36.03 14.65
C LYS A 107 31.05 -35.38 14.87
N LYS A 108 30.35 -35.74 15.96
CA LYS A 108 29.05 -35.14 16.30
C LYS A 108 29.17 -33.64 16.63
N SER A 109 30.25 -33.24 17.31
CA SER A 109 30.54 -31.84 17.62
C SER A 109 30.79 -31.03 16.35
N ASP A 110 31.47 -31.61 15.36
CA ASP A 110 31.67 -30.99 14.04
C ASP A 110 30.35 -30.81 13.28
N THR A 111 29.50 -31.84 13.25
CA THR A 111 28.17 -31.75 12.64
C THR A 111 27.32 -30.68 13.32
N TYR A 112 27.30 -30.64 14.65
CA TYR A 112 26.57 -29.62 15.41
C TYR A 112 27.11 -28.20 15.16
N GLY A 113 28.44 -28.01 15.19
CA GLY A 113 29.05 -26.71 14.91
C GLY A 113 28.78 -26.21 13.49
N LYS A 114 28.77 -27.12 12.49
CA LYS A 114 28.36 -26.78 11.13
C LYS A 114 26.88 -26.36 11.09
N ALA A 115 25.99 -27.17 11.65
CA ALA A 115 24.55 -26.88 11.66
C ALA A 115 24.24 -25.53 12.35
N PHE A 116 24.92 -25.22 13.46
CA PHE A 116 24.77 -23.94 14.15
C PHE A 116 25.29 -22.76 13.29
N ASN A 117 26.44 -22.91 12.62
CA ASN A 117 26.93 -21.87 11.70
C ASN A 117 25.97 -21.63 10.52
N ASP A 118 25.41 -22.71 9.97
CA ASP A 118 24.41 -22.62 8.91
C ASP A 118 23.17 -21.87 9.42
N TYR A 119 22.70 -22.17 10.63
CA TYR A 119 21.60 -21.45 11.29
C TYR A 119 21.90 -19.94 11.47
N VAL A 120 23.08 -19.58 11.98
CA VAL A 120 23.50 -18.17 12.13
C VAL A 120 23.52 -17.45 10.79
N ALA A 121 24.01 -18.10 9.73
CA ALA A 121 24.00 -17.54 8.38
C ALA A 121 22.57 -17.33 7.85
N PHE A 122 21.64 -18.24 8.14
CA PHE A 122 20.24 -18.07 7.78
C PHE A 122 19.55 -16.94 8.57
N ALA A 123 19.84 -16.81 9.86
CA ALA A 123 19.34 -15.71 10.69
C ALA A 123 19.81 -14.34 10.14
N GLY A 124 21.10 -14.19 9.81
CA GLY A 124 21.60 -12.94 9.23
C GLY A 124 21.00 -12.61 7.85
N LYS A 125 20.73 -13.64 7.02
CA LYS A 125 19.99 -13.47 5.76
C LYS A 125 18.54 -13.03 6.00
N LYS A 126 17.87 -13.61 7.01
CA LYS A 126 16.50 -13.23 7.42
C LYS A 126 16.44 -11.74 7.78
N ASP A 127 17.37 -11.24 8.59
CA ASP A 127 17.40 -9.82 8.98
C ASP A 127 17.59 -8.89 7.77
N THR A 128 18.51 -9.24 6.87
CA THR A 128 18.75 -8.47 5.64
C THR A 128 17.52 -8.45 4.73
N LEU A 129 16.88 -9.60 4.53
CA LEU A 129 15.65 -9.70 3.73
C LEU A 129 14.49 -8.94 4.38
N MET A 130 14.35 -8.99 5.70
CA MET A 130 13.34 -8.21 6.42
C MET A 130 13.57 -6.70 6.29
N SER A 131 14.82 -6.25 6.34
CA SER A 131 15.18 -4.85 6.13
C SER A 131 14.84 -4.39 4.71
N ASP A 132 15.24 -5.15 3.68
CA ASP A 132 14.91 -4.86 2.28
C ASP A 132 13.40 -4.85 2.04
N MET A 133 12.68 -5.81 2.61
CA MET A 133 11.22 -5.86 2.52
C MET A 133 10.54 -4.67 3.22
N ASN A 134 11.03 -4.24 4.39
CA ASN A 134 10.55 -3.03 5.06
C ASN A 134 10.79 -1.78 4.21
N HIS A 135 11.96 -1.68 3.60
CA HIS A 135 12.31 -0.56 2.73
C HIS A 135 11.39 -0.52 1.50
N LYS A 136 11.22 -1.64 0.80
CA LYS A 136 10.32 -1.77 -0.37
C LYS A 136 8.86 -1.49 -0.01
N ALA A 137 8.37 -1.98 1.12
CA ALA A 137 7.02 -1.69 1.59
C ALA A 137 6.83 -0.18 1.87
N SER A 138 7.83 0.46 2.48
CA SER A 138 7.81 1.90 2.73
C SER A 138 7.77 2.69 1.42
N LEU A 139 8.58 2.32 0.43
CA LEU A 139 8.54 2.91 -0.91
C LEU A 139 7.18 2.71 -1.59
N ALA A 140 6.58 1.53 -1.49
CA ALA A 140 5.25 1.26 -2.05
C ALA A 140 4.17 2.13 -1.40
N LEU A 141 4.23 2.33 -0.07
CA LEU A 141 3.32 3.23 0.65
C LEU A 141 3.52 4.69 0.26
N GLU A 142 4.76 5.13 0.09
CA GLU A 142 5.08 6.48 -0.37
C GLU A 142 4.55 6.73 -1.79
N ILE A 143 4.75 5.77 -2.71
CA ILE A 143 4.24 5.86 -4.09
C ILE A 143 2.72 5.90 -4.11
N THR A 144 2.04 5.03 -3.34
CA THR A 144 0.57 5.01 -3.28
C THR A 144 0.00 6.29 -2.66
N ALA A 145 0.64 6.83 -1.62
CA ALA A 145 0.28 8.13 -1.05
C ALA A 145 0.46 9.27 -2.06
N LYS A 146 1.58 9.30 -2.79
CA LYS A 146 1.84 10.30 -3.84
C LYS A 146 0.79 10.23 -4.95
N ILE A 147 0.46 9.02 -5.44
CA ILE A 147 -0.60 8.82 -6.44
C ILE A 147 -1.93 9.37 -5.91
N ARG A 148 -2.31 9.02 -4.69
CA ARG A 148 -3.56 9.53 -4.08
C ARG A 148 -3.59 11.05 -4.02
N ASP A 149 -2.50 11.68 -3.56
CA ASP A 149 -2.43 13.13 -3.39
C ASP A 149 -2.43 13.86 -4.74
N GLU A 150 -1.74 13.33 -5.76
CA GLU A 150 -1.76 13.83 -7.14
C GLU A 150 -3.17 13.70 -7.76
N GLN A 151 -3.84 12.55 -7.60
CA GLN A 151 -5.20 12.36 -8.11
C GLN A 151 -6.20 13.31 -7.43
N LYS A 152 -6.06 13.53 -6.12
CA LYS A 152 -6.88 14.49 -5.37
C LYS A 152 -6.65 15.93 -5.84
N ALA A 153 -5.39 16.33 -6.07
CA ALA A 153 -5.07 17.65 -6.59
C ALA A 153 -5.67 17.85 -7.99
N LYS A 154 -5.51 16.87 -8.88
CA LYS A 154 -6.08 16.90 -10.23
C LYS A 154 -7.60 16.94 -10.21
N TYR A 155 -8.24 16.17 -9.33
CA TYR A 155 -9.69 16.21 -9.13
C TYR A 155 -10.18 17.60 -8.71
N ASN A 156 -9.54 18.20 -7.70
CA ASN A 156 -9.92 19.53 -7.22
C ASN A 156 -9.76 20.59 -8.33
N GLN A 157 -8.65 20.57 -9.06
CA GLN A 157 -8.42 21.48 -10.17
C GLN A 157 -9.52 21.34 -11.24
N LEU A 158 -9.82 20.10 -11.66
CA LEU A 158 -10.84 19.85 -12.68
C LEU A 158 -12.24 20.23 -12.19
N ARG A 159 -12.54 20.03 -10.90
CA ARG A 159 -13.79 20.49 -10.30
C ARG A 159 -13.91 22.01 -10.36
N ASP A 160 -12.87 22.74 -9.97
CA ASP A 160 -12.90 24.21 -9.94
C ASP A 160 -12.98 24.81 -11.37
N GLU A 161 -12.28 24.20 -12.34
CA GLU A 161 -12.40 24.53 -13.77
C GLU A 161 -13.81 24.26 -14.29
N SER A 162 -14.40 23.11 -13.91
CA SER A 162 -15.76 22.72 -14.31
C SER A 162 -16.81 23.64 -13.70
N GLU A 163 -16.70 24.01 -12.42
CA GLU A 163 -17.59 24.98 -11.76
C GLU A 163 -17.56 26.34 -12.46
N THR A 164 -16.35 26.80 -12.82
CA THR A 164 -16.18 28.06 -13.57
C THR A 164 -16.87 27.99 -14.94
N LYS A 165 -16.73 26.88 -15.66
CA LYS A 165 -17.36 26.70 -16.97
C LYS A 165 -18.87 26.54 -16.86
N ILE A 166 -19.39 25.76 -15.92
CA ILE A 166 -20.83 25.64 -15.63
C ILE A 166 -21.43 27.00 -15.28
N SER A 167 -20.75 27.82 -14.46
CA SER A 167 -21.21 29.17 -14.12
C SER A 167 -21.35 30.06 -15.35
N LYS A 168 -20.36 30.05 -16.26
CA LYS A 168 -20.43 30.75 -17.55
C LYS A 168 -21.58 30.24 -18.41
N MET A 169 -21.81 28.93 -18.48
CA MET A 169 -22.89 28.34 -19.26
C MET A 169 -24.28 28.66 -18.68
N ARG A 170 -24.44 28.66 -17.36
CA ARG A 170 -25.66 29.14 -16.69
C ARG A 170 -25.95 30.60 -17.01
N LEU A 171 -24.91 31.44 -17.06
CA LEU A 171 -25.05 32.83 -17.47
C LEU A 171 -25.51 32.94 -18.94
N ARG A 172 -24.98 32.10 -19.85
CA ARG A 172 -25.47 32.03 -21.24
C ARG A 172 -26.96 31.68 -21.29
N VAL A 173 -27.40 30.63 -20.58
CA VAL A 173 -28.81 30.23 -20.51
C VAL A 173 -29.69 31.35 -19.95
N SER A 174 -29.25 32.01 -18.88
CA SER A 174 -29.97 33.14 -18.29
C SER A 174 -30.12 34.31 -19.28
N LEU A 175 -29.07 34.65 -20.01
CA LEU A 175 -29.11 35.71 -21.03
C LEU A 175 -30.00 35.32 -22.22
N ALA A 176 -29.99 34.05 -22.65
CA ALA A 176 -30.91 33.54 -23.66
C ALA A 176 -32.38 33.62 -23.19
N GLY A 177 -32.64 33.36 -21.90
CA GLY A 177 -33.95 33.59 -21.29
C GLY A 177 -34.37 35.07 -21.35
N LYS A 178 -33.47 36.01 -21.02
CA LYS A 178 -33.76 37.45 -21.13
C LYS A 178 -34.06 37.90 -22.57
N ILE A 179 -33.37 37.32 -23.56
CA ILE A 179 -33.66 37.53 -24.99
C ILE A 179 -35.09 37.07 -25.31
N HIS A 180 -35.49 35.89 -24.82
CA HIS A 180 -36.83 35.36 -25.00
C HIS A 180 -37.91 36.25 -24.37
N ASP A 181 -37.72 36.66 -23.11
CA ASP A 181 -38.67 37.51 -22.39
C ASP A 181 -38.83 38.89 -23.06
N ALA A 182 -37.71 39.51 -23.47
CA ALA A 182 -37.74 40.77 -24.20
C ALA A 182 -38.49 40.64 -25.53
N PHE A 183 -38.33 39.51 -26.24
CA PHE A 183 -39.11 39.22 -27.44
C PHE A 183 -40.61 39.07 -27.15
N LEU A 184 -41.00 38.35 -26.10
CA LEU A 184 -42.42 38.18 -25.74
C LEU A 184 -43.07 39.53 -25.41
N ASN A 185 -42.37 40.38 -24.66
CA ASN A 185 -42.83 41.74 -24.36
C ASN A 185 -42.95 42.60 -25.62
N ALA A 186 -41.93 42.59 -26.49
CA ALA A 186 -41.99 43.28 -27.77
C ALA A 186 -43.16 42.77 -28.64
N LYS A 187 -43.39 41.46 -28.69
CA LYS A 187 -44.53 40.88 -29.41
C LYS A 187 -45.86 41.38 -28.84
N GLY A 188 -46.00 41.46 -27.52
CA GLY A 188 -47.20 42.00 -26.86
C GLY A 188 -47.48 43.44 -27.26
N TYR A 189 -46.49 44.33 -27.12
CA TYR A 189 -46.64 45.74 -27.54
C TYR A 189 -46.94 45.88 -29.03
N ARG A 190 -46.35 45.03 -29.89
CA ARG A 190 -46.66 44.99 -31.33
C ARG A 190 -48.12 44.66 -31.60
N MET A 191 -48.72 43.72 -30.85
CA MET A 191 -50.13 43.37 -31.00
C MET A 191 -51.04 44.56 -30.66
N VAL A 192 -50.75 45.26 -29.55
CA VAL A 192 -51.49 46.48 -29.18
C VAL A 192 -51.37 47.57 -30.24
N LEU A 193 -50.17 47.77 -30.80
CA LEU A 193 -49.95 48.73 -31.90
C LEU A 193 -50.69 48.36 -33.19
N ALA A 194 -50.85 47.05 -33.46
CA ALA A 194 -51.56 46.57 -34.64
C ALA A 194 -53.08 46.79 -34.55
N GLU A 195 -53.64 46.76 -33.34
CA GLU A 195 -55.08 46.97 -33.10
C GLU A 195 -55.45 48.45 -32.97
N SER A 196 -54.50 49.32 -32.61
CA SER A 196 -54.75 50.75 -32.51
C SER A 196 -54.96 51.37 -33.90
N ASN A 197 -55.88 52.33 -34.04
CA ASN A 197 -56.04 53.07 -35.29
C ASN A 197 -54.88 54.06 -35.54
N GLU A 198 -54.35 54.64 -34.48
CA GLU A 198 -53.27 55.63 -34.52
C GLU A 198 -51.96 55.07 -33.94
N ARG A 199 -50.82 55.67 -34.29
CA ARG A 199 -49.52 55.26 -33.76
C ARG A 199 -49.34 55.84 -32.35
N ASN A 200 -49.70 55.07 -31.33
CA ASN A 200 -49.42 55.46 -29.95
C ASN A 200 -47.90 55.48 -29.70
N ILE A 201 -47.34 56.69 -29.61
CA ILE A 201 -45.90 56.94 -29.48
C ILE A 201 -45.33 56.23 -28.24
N SER A 202 -46.02 56.28 -27.11
CA SER A 202 -45.57 55.65 -25.87
C SER A 202 -45.41 54.14 -26.02
N ILE A 203 -46.42 53.47 -26.61
CA ILE A 203 -46.40 52.01 -26.83
C ILE A 203 -45.32 51.64 -27.86
N TYR A 204 -45.12 52.47 -28.87
CA TYR A 204 -44.06 52.28 -29.87
C TYR A 204 -42.65 52.40 -29.28
N GLU A 205 -42.42 53.35 -28.38
CA GLU A 205 -41.15 53.46 -27.64
C GLU A 205 -40.92 52.26 -26.71
N GLN A 206 -41.97 51.75 -26.05
CA GLN A 206 -41.86 50.51 -25.25
C GLN A 206 -41.52 49.31 -26.13
N TRP A 207 -42.12 49.20 -27.32
CA TRP A 207 -41.79 48.15 -28.29
C TRP A 207 -40.32 48.22 -28.72
N LYS A 208 -39.82 49.40 -29.08
CA LYS A 208 -38.40 49.63 -29.41
C LYS A 208 -37.48 49.32 -28.24
N GLY A 209 -37.84 49.76 -27.04
CA GLY A 209 -37.09 49.51 -25.80
C GLY A 209 -36.85 48.02 -25.56
N ASN A 210 -37.86 47.18 -25.80
CA ASN A 210 -37.71 45.73 -25.66
C ASN A 210 -36.75 45.12 -26.70
N HIS A 211 -36.75 45.61 -27.95
CA HIS A 211 -35.74 45.20 -28.93
C HIS A 211 -34.32 45.63 -28.55
N ASN A 212 -34.17 46.82 -27.95
CA ASN A 212 -32.88 47.27 -27.42
C ASN A 212 -32.42 46.39 -26.25
N ASN A 213 -33.32 46.03 -25.33
CA ASN A 213 -33.01 45.12 -24.22
C ASN A 213 -32.54 43.75 -24.74
N LEU A 214 -33.21 43.24 -25.78
CA LEU A 214 -32.80 42.01 -26.44
C LEU A 214 -31.39 42.14 -27.01
N LYS A 215 -31.10 43.21 -27.75
CA LYS A 215 -29.77 43.46 -28.31
C LYS A 215 -28.70 43.57 -27.23
N MET A 216 -28.99 44.26 -26.13
CA MET A 216 -28.08 44.36 -24.98
C MET A 216 -27.77 42.98 -24.38
N ALA A 217 -28.77 42.12 -24.21
CA ALA A 217 -28.55 40.75 -23.76
C ALA A 217 -27.73 39.92 -24.77
N SER A 218 -27.97 40.12 -26.07
CA SER A 218 -27.18 39.52 -27.16
C SER A 218 -25.71 39.99 -27.15
N ASP A 219 -25.45 41.26 -26.87
CA ASP A 219 -24.08 41.79 -26.77
C ASP A 219 -23.38 41.24 -25.51
N GLN A 220 -24.10 41.03 -24.42
CA GLN A 220 -23.57 40.41 -23.19
C GLN A 220 -23.26 38.92 -23.35
N ILE A 221 -24.07 38.17 -24.11
CA ILE A 221 -23.84 36.74 -24.31
C ILE A 221 -22.72 36.48 -25.32
N LYS A 222 -22.54 37.35 -26.32
CA LYS A 222 -21.53 37.22 -27.39
C LYS A 222 -20.11 36.86 -26.92
N PRO A 223 -19.49 37.55 -25.93
CA PRO A 223 -18.15 37.20 -25.46
C PRO A 223 -18.11 35.88 -24.68
N LEU A 224 -19.26 35.37 -24.23
CA LEU A 224 -19.34 34.10 -23.53
C LEU A 224 -19.40 32.91 -24.49
N LEU A 225 -19.80 33.11 -25.75
CA LEU A 225 -19.93 32.04 -26.74
C LEU A 225 -18.56 31.58 -27.25
N VAL A 226 -18.23 30.32 -27.01
CA VAL A 226 -16.95 29.73 -27.44
C VAL A 226 -17.13 29.05 -28.80
N GLU A 227 -18.24 28.32 -28.93
CA GLU A 227 -18.60 27.45 -30.04
C GLU A 227 -19.00 28.28 -31.27
N GLU A 228 -18.45 27.93 -32.43
CA GLU A 228 -18.69 28.68 -33.68
C GLU A 228 -20.16 28.59 -34.12
N ASN A 229 -20.81 27.46 -33.90
CA ASN A 229 -22.23 27.28 -34.21
C ASN A 229 -23.10 28.24 -33.40
N SER A 230 -22.85 28.37 -32.09
CA SER A 230 -23.61 29.29 -31.23
C SER A 230 -23.42 30.75 -31.62
N LYS A 231 -22.21 31.12 -32.06
CA LYS A 231 -21.95 32.47 -32.60
C LYS A 231 -22.77 32.73 -33.87
N LYS A 232 -22.85 31.75 -34.77
CA LYS A 232 -23.68 31.83 -35.97
C LYS A 232 -25.17 31.89 -35.63
N SER A 233 -25.65 31.07 -34.70
CA SER A 233 -27.04 31.11 -34.20
C SER A 233 -27.39 32.50 -33.65
N LEU A 234 -26.49 33.12 -32.86
CA LEU A 234 -26.69 34.48 -32.36
C LEU A 234 -26.71 35.53 -33.48
N GLN A 235 -25.83 35.40 -34.48
CA GLN A 235 -25.82 36.31 -35.64
C GLN A 235 -27.11 36.19 -36.45
N GLU A 236 -27.59 34.97 -36.69
CA GLU A 236 -28.87 34.74 -37.37
C GLU A 236 -30.03 35.34 -36.57
N LEU A 237 -30.05 35.15 -35.25
CA LEU A 237 -31.04 35.75 -34.35
C LEU A 237 -31.06 37.28 -34.49
N LEU A 238 -29.90 37.94 -34.49
CA LEU A 238 -29.80 39.39 -34.66
C LEU A 238 -30.21 39.86 -36.07
N LEU A 239 -29.94 39.07 -37.11
CA LEU A 239 -30.42 39.34 -38.46
C LEU A 239 -31.96 39.28 -38.49
N ARG A 240 -32.56 38.23 -37.94
CA ARG A 240 -34.03 38.07 -37.88
C ARG A 240 -34.70 39.12 -37.01
N GLN A 241 -34.04 39.58 -35.95
CA GLN A 241 -34.50 40.72 -35.17
C GLN A 241 -34.63 41.96 -36.05
N LYS A 242 -33.57 42.30 -36.80
CA LYS A 242 -33.55 43.47 -37.68
C LYS A 242 -34.65 43.38 -38.75
N GLU A 243 -34.76 42.24 -39.43
CA GLU A 243 -35.82 41.99 -40.42
C GLU A 243 -37.22 42.19 -39.80
N CYS A 244 -37.44 41.66 -38.59
CA CYS A 244 -38.69 41.83 -37.87
C CYS A 244 -38.98 43.31 -37.54
N MET A 245 -37.97 44.08 -37.12
CA MET A 245 -38.12 45.50 -36.84
C MET A 245 -38.44 46.30 -38.10
N ASP A 246 -37.75 46.03 -39.20
CA ASP A 246 -37.96 46.70 -40.48
C ASP A 246 -39.38 46.46 -41.01
N LYS A 247 -39.84 45.20 -41.01
CA LYS A 247 -41.22 44.85 -41.43
C LYS A 247 -42.28 45.41 -40.49
N ALA A 248 -42.02 45.45 -39.18
CA ALA A 248 -42.95 46.04 -38.23
C ALA A 248 -43.08 47.56 -38.45
N ASN A 249 -41.98 48.26 -38.70
CA ASN A 249 -42.02 49.70 -39.00
C ASN A 249 -42.83 49.99 -40.27
N LEU A 250 -42.61 49.22 -41.36
CA LEU A 250 -43.41 49.35 -42.59
C LEU A 250 -44.90 49.18 -42.32
N PHE A 251 -45.28 48.17 -41.54
CA PHE A 251 -46.68 47.96 -41.15
C PHE A 251 -47.25 49.09 -40.27
N PHE A 252 -46.45 49.65 -39.36
CA PHE A 252 -46.90 50.76 -38.52
C PHE A 252 -47.04 52.08 -39.28
N ASP A 253 -46.26 52.26 -40.35
CA ASP A 253 -46.37 53.41 -41.25
C ASP A 253 -47.51 53.22 -42.27
N ASP A 254 -47.74 51.99 -42.73
CA ASP A 254 -48.79 51.61 -43.69
C ASP A 254 -49.45 50.27 -43.31
N LYS A 255 -50.68 50.33 -42.81
CA LYS A 255 -51.42 49.19 -42.22
C LYS A 255 -52.13 48.30 -43.25
N THR A 256 -51.53 48.10 -44.42
CA THR A 256 -52.04 47.19 -45.44
C THR A 256 -51.97 45.73 -44.97
N ASP A 257 -52.85 44.88 -45.52
CA ASP A 257 -52.86 43.44 -45.24
C ASP A 257 -51.53 42.78 -45.62
N ASP A 258 -50.91 43.20 -46.73
CA ASP A 258 -49.62 42.69 -47.17
C ASP A 258 -48.50 42.96 -46.15
N ASN A 259 -48.44 44.19 -45.62
CA ASN A 259 -47.48 44.55 -44.57
C ASN A 259 -47.75 43.78 -43.27
N ASN A 260 -49.03 43.57 -42.92
CA ASN A 260 -49.41 42.76 -41.75
C ASN A 260 -48.95 41.30 -41.89
N ILE A 261 -49.21 40.68 -43.05
CA ILE A 261 -48.76 39.32 -43.36
C ILE A 261 -47.22 39.24 -43.30
N ALA A 262 -46.52 40.23 -43.86
CA ALA A 262 -45.07 40.28 -43.85
C ALA A 262 -44.49 40.33 -42.42
N VAL A 263 -45.03 41.19 -41.54
CA VAL A 263 -44.57 41.26 -40.14
C VAL A 263 -44.92 39.99 -39.36
N ILE A 264 -46.10 39.39 -39.59
CA ILE A 264 -46.48 38.12 -38.94
C ILE A 264 -45.48 37.01 -39.31
N LYS A 265 -45.09 36.92 -40.59
CA LYS A 265 -44.09 35.96 -41.06
C LYS A 265 -42.73 36.21 -40.40
N ALA A 266 -42.25 37.45 -40.41
CA ALA A 266 -40.97 37.82 -39.80
C ALA A 266 -40.94 37.53 -38.27
N VAL A 267 -42.01 37.86 -37.54
CA VAL A 267 -42.14 37.56 -36.10
C VAL A 267 -42.09 36.05 -35.85
N ARG A 268 -42.69 35.23 -36.74
CA ARG A 268 -42.68 33.77 -36.62
C ARG A 268 -41.27 33.20 -36.81
N GLU A 269 -40.55 33.66 -37.83
CA GLU A 269 -39.16 33.27 -38.09
C GLU A 269 -38.23 33.70 -36.95
N PHE A 270 -38.41 34.93 -36.45
CA PHE A 270 -37.64 35.43 -35.31
C PHE A 270 -37.93 34.64 -34.03
N ARG A 271 -39.20 34.32 -33.74
CA ARG A 271 -39.56 33.45 -32.61
C ARG A 271 -38.86 32.10 -32.70
N ARG A 272 -38.84 31.49 -33.89
CA ARG A 272 -38.22 30.17 -34.09
C ARG A 272 -36.73 30.22 -33.78
N THR A 273 -36.02 31.22 -34.29
CA THR A 273 -34.57 31.38 -34.04
C THR A 273 -34.26 31.64 -32.57
N ILE A 274 -35.08 32.42 -31.85
CA ILE A 274 -34.94 32.61 -30.40
C ILE A 274 -35.11 31.28 -29.64
N ILE A 275 -36.18 30.54 -29.93
CA ILE A 275 -36.45 29.26 -29.24
C ILE A 275 -35.31 28.28 -29.50
N SER A 276 -34.87 28.14 -30.75
CA SER A 276 -33.76 27.27 -31.10
C SER A 276 -32.46 27.69 -30.42
N PHE A 277 -32.16 28.99 -30.36
CA PHE A 277 -30.97 29.49 -29.66
C PHE A 277 -31.02 29.23 -28.15
N GLN A 278 -32.18 29.41 -27.51
CA GLN A 278 -32.37 29.11 -26.10
C GLN A 278 -32.22 27.62 -25.81
N GLN A 279 -32.82 26.76 -26.65
CA GLN A 279 -32.68 25.30 -26.54
C GLN A 279 -31.22 24.88 -26.69
N GLU A 280 -30.51 25.40 -27.69
CA GLU A 280 -29.08 25.14 -27.90
C GLU A 280 -28.26 25.46 -26.64
N MET A 281 -28.49 26.62 -26.00
CA MET A 281 -27.77 27.00 -24.78
C MET A 281 -28.09 26.06 -23.60
N GLN A 282 -29.34 25.61 -23.49
CA GLN A 282 -29.77 24.68 -22.45
C GLN A 282 -29.14 23.29 -22.65
N GLU A 283 -29.21 22.75 -23.86
CA GLU A 283 -28.64 21.44 -24.23
C GLU A 283 -27.13 21.42 -24.00
N GLN A 284 -26.42 22.48 -24.37
CA GLN A 284 -24.98 22.60 -24.09
C GLN A 284 -24.68 22.54 -22.59
N LEU A 285 -25.46 23.23 -21.75
CA LEU A 285 -25.28 23.20 -20.30
C LEU A 285 -25.54 21.80 -19.74
N GLU A 286 -26.65 21.16 -20.14
CA GLU A 286 -27.02 19.82 -19.69
C GLU A 286 -25.95 18.79 -20.06
N PHE A 287 -25.53 18.77 -21.33
CA PHE A 287 -24.48 17.89 -21.82
C PHE A 287 -23.17 18.05 -21.03
N TYR A 288 -22.74 19.29 -20.77
CA TYR A 288 -21.51 19.54 -20.04
C TYR A 288 -21.62 19.15 -18.56
N VAL A 289 -22.78 19.35 -17.92
CA VAL A 289 -23.01 18.93 -16.54
C VAL A 289 -22.97 17.40 -16.42
N GLU A 290 -23.57 16.68 -17.36
CA GLU A 290 -23.53 15.21 -17.40
C GLU A 290 -22.10 14.69 -17.57
N ASP A 291 -21.34 15.23 -18.52
CA ASP A 291 -19.93 14.87 -18.76
C ASP A 291 -19.06 15.06 -17.50
N VAL A 292 -19.24 16.19 -16.80
CA VAL A 292 -18.54 16.46 -15.52
C VAL A 292 -18.94 15.45 -14.43
N GLN A 293 -20.21 15.05 -14.36
CA GLN A 293 -20.66 14.05 -13.38
C GLN A 293 -20.07 12.66 -13.67
N THR A 294 -20.10 12.22 -14.92
CA THR A 294 -19.49 10.95 -15.34
C THR A 294 -17.99 10.94 -15.05
N PHE A 295 -17.28 12.00 -15.43
CA PHE A 295 -15.85 12.12 -15.17
C PHE A 295 -15.53 12.14 -13.66
N SER A 296 -16.30 12.88 -12.86
CA SER A 296 -16.14 12.90 -11.40
C SER A 296 -16.32 11.50 -10.80
N GLY A 297 -17.30 10.73 -11.28
CA GLY A 297 -17.51 9.34 -10.85
C GLY A 297 -16.28 8.46 -11.12
N GLN A 298 -15.74 8.50 -12.34
CA GLN A 298 -14.55 7.74 -12.72
C GLN A 298 -13.31 8.09 -11.86
N MET A 299 -13.11 9.38 -11.57
CA MET A 299 -12.01 9.83 -10.72
C MET A 299 -12.14 9.35 -9.27
N MET A 300 -13.37 9.33 -8.73
CA MET A 300 -13.63 8.79 -7.39
C MET A 300 -13.36 7.28 -7.32
N GLU A 301 -13.73 6.52 -8.35
CA GLU A 301 -13.43 5.08 -8.45
C GLU A 301 -11.91 4.82 -8.48
N LEU A 302 -11.16 5.59 -9.28
CA LEU A 302 -9.70 5.49 -9.33
C LEU A 302 -9.04 5.79 -7.98
N SER A 303 -9.51 6.84 -7.29
CA SER A 303 -9.01 7.19 -5.95
C SER A 303 -9.33 6.09 -4.93
N SER A 304 -10.53 5.50 -4.98
CA SER A 304 -10.92 4.38 -4.13
C SER A 304 -10.04 3.14 -4.39
N GLY A 305 -9.71 2.87 -5.65
CA GLY A 305 -8.80 1.79 -6.03
C GLY A 305 -7.40 1.96 -5.42
N ALA A 306 -6.85 3.18 -5.46
CA ALA A 306 -5.55 3.47 -4.83
C ALA A 306 -5.57 3.23 -3.31
N ASP A 307 -6.64 3.66 -2.63
CA ASP A 307 -6.82 3.41 -1.19
C ASP A 307 -6.99 1.93 -0.86
N GLN A 308 -7.68 1.16 -1.71
CA GLN A 308 -7.79 -0.30 -1.56
C GLN A 308 -6.44 -0.98 -1.70
N ILE A 309 -5.62 -0.60 -2.69
CA ILE A 309 -4.26 -1.14 -2.86
C ILE A 309 -3.41 -0.83 -1.63
N ALA A 310 -3.45 0.41 -1.12
CA ALA A 310 -2.72 0.78 0.09
C ALA A 310 -3.14 -0.06 1.31
N LYS A 311 -4.45 -0.33 1.48
CA LYS A 311 -4.98 -1.20 2.55
C LYS A 311 -4.51 -2.64 2.39
N ILE A 312 -4.55 -3.19 1.18
CA ILE A 312 -4.07 -4.55 0.89
C ILE A 312 -2.58 -4.66 1.25
N LEU A 313 -1.76 -3.71 0.80
CA LEU A 313 -0.32 -3.69 1.11
C LEU A 313 -0.04 -3.63 2.62
N LEU A 314 -0.77 -2.78 3.37
CA LEU A 314 -0.64 -2.69 4.82
C LEU A 314 -1.05 -4.00 5.52
N ASN A 315 -2.19 -4.58 5.13
CA ASN A 315 -2.66 -5.83 5.71
C ASN A 315 -1.72 -7.00 5.40
N THR A 316 -1.23 -7.10 4.17
CA THR A 316 -0.23 -8.10 3.78
C THR A 316 1.04 -7.93 4.61
N ARG A 317 1.51 -6.70 4.85
CA ARG A 317 2.68 -6.45 5.71
C ARG A 317 2.45 -6.87 7.16
N ILE A 318 1.26 -6.65 7.71
CA ILE A 318 0.90 -7.09 9.06
C ILE A 318 0.97 -8.62 9.13
N LEU A 319 0.34 -9.30 8.16
CA LEU A 319 0.34 -10.76 8.08
C LEU A 319 1.75 -11.34 7.91
N GLU A 320 2.60 -10.71 7.10
CA GLU A 320 4.02 -11.11 6.95
C GLU A 320 4.79 -11.00 8.26
N LYS A 321 4.61 -9.92 9.01
CA LYS A 321 5.24 -9.76 10.33
C LYS A 321 4.76 -10.82 11.31
N ASP A 322 3.46 -11.10 11.34
CA ASP A 322 2.89 -12.13 12.20
C ASP A 322 3.39 -13.53 11.81
N PHE A 323 3.48 -13.84 10.51
CA PHE A 323 4.05 -15.08 10.01
C PHE A 323 5.52 -15.24 10.41
N ILE A 324 6.33 -14.18 10.27
CA ILE A 324 7.75 -14.19 10.64
C ILE A 324 7.97 -14.48 12.13
N ASN A 325 7.03 -14.07 12.98
CA ASN A 325 7.09 -14.24 14.42
C ASN A 325 6.55 -15.60 14.89
N THR A 326 5.55 -16.15 14.19
CA THR A 326 4.81 -17.34 14.64
C THR A 326 5.11 -18.60 13.82
N GLU A 327 5.62 -18.43 12.60
CA GLU A 327 5.77 -19.48 11.58
C GLU A 327 4.45 -20.21 11.28
N ASP A 328 3.28 -19.58 11.50
CA ASP A 328 1.98 -20.18 11.21
C ASP A 328 1.68 -20.22 9.72
N ASP A 329 1.69 -21.43 9.16
CA ASP A 329 1.42 -21.73 7.75
C ASP A 329 0.07 -21.19 7.24
N LYS A 330 -0.91 -20.98 8.13
CA LYS A 330 -2.20 -20.34 7.77
C LYS A 330 -2.03 -18.87 7.42
N LEU A 331 -1.13 -18.15 8.08
CA LEU A 331 -0.82 -16.76 7.77
C LEU A 331 -0.15 -16.65 6.41
N PHE A 332 0.77 -17.58 6.10
CA PHE A 332 1.40 -17.66 4.78
C PHE A 332 0.36 -17.82 3.66
N LYS A 333 -0.61 -18.72 3.82
CA LYS A 333 -1.71 -18.89 2.84
C LYS A 333 -2.53 -17.62 2.65
N LYS A 334 -2.81 -16.87 3.72
CA LYS A 334 -3.53 -15.59 3.63
C LYS A 334 -2.72 -14.51 2.92
N ILE A 335 -1.40 -14.45 3.13
CA ILE A 335 -0.50 -13.53 2.41
C ILE A 335 -0.61 -13.78 0.90
N ILE A 336 -0.54 -15.05 0.47
CA ILE A 336 -0.64 -15.42 -0.94
C ILE A 336 -2.03 -15.12 -1.54
N GLN A 337 -3.10 -15.16 -0.74
CA GLN A 337 -4.45 -14.81 -1.21
C GLN A 337 -4.68 -13.31 -1.37
N ASN A 338 -3.91 -12.48 -0.67
CA ASN A 338 -4.02 -11.02 -0.74
C ASN A 338 -3.19 -10.40 -1.88
N ILE A 339 -2.27 -11.17 -2.47
CA ILE A 339 -1.45 -10.81 -3.63
C ILE A 339 -2.13 -11.37 -4.87
#